data_AF-A0A7Y3BHR1-F1
#
_entry.id   AF-A0A7Y3BHR1-F1
#
_cell.length_a   1.000
_cell.length_b   1.000
_cell.length_c   1.000
_cell.angle_alpha   90.00
_cell.angle_beta   90.00
_cell.angle_gamma   90.00
#
_symmetry.space_group_name_H-M   'P 1'
#
loop_
_entity.id
_entity.type
_entity.pdbx_description
1 polymer ?
#
loop_
_entity_poly.entity_id
_entity_poly.type
_entity_poly.pdbx_seq_one_letter_code
_entity_poly.pdbx_strand_id
1 'polypeptide(L)'
;MLIKRLDNKLEAKYILDMKIRYFIAIGFIAIFATVYAGAFLDYFHGRSEGEDIRLEWKTGEEVNLEDFIIERKTPKSTYSEIATIEPKGSNSHYSYLDKSAYKMMTDLVFIYRLKILDNDGQSSFSNEVTVSHNVSGVKRTWGSIKAMFR
;
A
#
# COMPACT_ATOMS: atom_id res chain seq x y z
N MET A 1 -0.95 60.89 -36.10
CA MET A 1 -0.58 60.65 -34.67
C MET A 1 -1.46 59.60 -33.99
N LEU A 2 -2.77 59.58 -34.23
CA LEU A 2 -3.71 58.61 -33.64
C LEU A 2 -3.52 57.16 -34.10
N ILE A 3 -3.28 56.92 -35.40
CA ILE A 3 -3.15 55.56 -35.99
C ILE A 3 -1.96 54.80 -35.37
N LYS A 4 -0.78 55.44 -35.31
CA LYS A 4 0.43 54.88 -34.69
C LYS A 4 0.25 54.54 -33.20
N ARG A 5 -0.70 55.19 -32.52
CA ARG A 5 -1.02 54.95 -31.10
C ARG A 5 -1.98 53.77 -30.91
N LEU A 6 -2.81 53.45 -31.91
CA LEU A 6 -3.66 52.25 -31.92
C LEU A 6 -2.83 51.00 -32.21
N ASP A 7 -1.95 51.04 -33.20
CA ASP A 7 -1.11 49.90 -33.58
C ASP A 7 -0.25 49.44 -32.40
N ASN A 8 0.35 50.38 -31.68
CA ASN A 8 1.18 50.08 -30.51
C ASN A 8 0.38 49.45 -29.34
N LYS A 9 -0.91 49.78 -29.21
CA LYS A 9 -1.81 49.14 -28.22
C LYS A 9 -2.23 47.74 -28.64
N LEU A 10 -2.44 47.51 -29.93
CA LEU A 10 -2.78 46.20 -30.49
C LEU A 10 -1.61 45.22 -30.34
N GLU A 11 -0.40 45.67 -30.68
CA GLU A 11 0.85 44.92 -30.48
C GLU A 11 1.06 44.54 -29.01
N ALA A 12 0.91 45.51 -28.10
CA ALA A 12 1.06 45.26 -26.67
C ALA A 12 0.03 44.25 -26.13
N LYS A 13 -1.21 44.30 -26.62
CA LYS A 13 -2.26 43.34 -26.25
C LYS A 13 -1.95 41.94 -26.78
N TYR A 14 -1.49 41.83 -28.03
CA TYR A 14 -1.14 40.54 -28.64
C TYR A 14 0.04 39.87 -27.93
N ILE A 15 1.06 40.64 -27.57
CA ILE A 15 2.23 40.16 -26.81
C ILE A 15 1.81 39.71 -25.40
N LEU A 16 0.89 40.44 -24.75
CA LEU A 16 0.38 40.09 -23.42
C LEU A 16 -0.42 38.79 -23.46
N ASP A 17 -1.33 38.64 -24.43
CA ASP A 17 -2.13 37.41 -24.62
C ASP A 17 -1.23 36.21 -24.95
N MET A 18 -0.19 36.39 -25.76
CA MET A 18 0.79 35.34 -26.08
C MET A 18 1.59 34.90 -24.85
N LYS A 19 2.02 35.86 -24.00
CA LYS A 19 2.72 35.56 -22.74
C LYS A 19 1.81 34.83 -21.75
N ILE A 20 0.56 35.24 -21.62
CA ILE A 20 -0.43 34.59 -20.73
C ILE A 20 -0.65 33.13 -21.17
N ARG A 21 -0.81 32.87 -22.47
CA ARG A 21 -0.95 31.51 -23.01
C ARG A 21 0.30 30.65 -22.79
N TYR A 22 1.48 31.24 -22.94
CA TYR A 22 2.76 30.57 -22.69
C TYR A 22 2.96 30.22 -21.20
N PHE A 23 2.60 31.12 -20.29
CA PHE A 23 2.60 30.86 -18.86
C PHE A 23 1.59 29.78 -18.45
N ILE A 24 0.40 29.76 -19.04
CA ILE A 24 -0.58 28.69 -18.84
C ILE A 24 -0.02 27.35 -19.34
N ALA A 25 0.59 27.31 -20.53
CA ALA A 25 1.18 26.10 -21.08
C ALA A 25 2.34 25.53 -20.23
N ILE A 26 3.21 26.39 -19.68
CA ILE A 26 4.27 25.98 -18.74
C ILE A 26 3.68 25.51 -17.41
N GLY A 27 2.65 26.19 -16.90
CA GLY A 27 1.94 25.78 -15.69
C GLY A 27 1.32 24.40 -15.81
N PHE A 28 0.80 24.02 -16.97
CA PHE A 28 0.28 22.68 -17.24
C PHE A 28 1.38 21.59 -17.29
N ILE A 29 2.61 21.94 -17.66
CA ILE A 29 3.76 21.00 -17.66
C ILE A 29 4.34 20.83 -16.25
N ALA A 30 4.32 21.89 -15.42
CA ALA A 30 4.92 21.87 -14.08
C ALA A 30 4.11 21.10 -13.01
N ILE A 31 2.86 20.71 -13.30
CA ILE A 31 2.00 19.96 -12.36
C ILE A 31 2.19 18.43 -12.47
N PHE A 32 2.93 17.92 -13.46
CA PHE A 32 2.92 16.49 -13.80
C PHE A 32 4.06 15.63 -13.22
N ALA A 33 4.78 16.10 -12.21
CA ALA A 33 5.81 15.32 -11.54
C ALA A 33 5.63 15.36 -10.02
N THR A 34 4.46 14.94 -9.53
CA THR A 34 4.43 14.36 -8.18
C THR A 34 5.31 13.13 -8.22
N VAL A 35 6.50 13.21 -7.61
CA VAL A 35 7.37 12.06 -7.40
C VAL A 35 6.54 11.05 -6.60
N TYR A 36 6.17 9.95 -7.25
CA TYR A 36 5.47 8.85 -6.59
C TYR A 36 6.45 8.23 -5.59
N ALA A 37 6.08 8.27 -4.30
CA ALA A 37 6.75 7.54 -3.24
C ALA A 37 5.84 6.39 -2.80
N GLY A 38 6.45 5.26 -2.46
CA GLY A 38 5.79 4.03 -2.03
C GLY A 38 6.07 2.86 -2.95
N ALA A 39 5.11 1.94 -3.00
CA ALA A 39 5.24 0.71 -3.75
C ALA A 39 4.01 0.40 -4.60
N PHE A 40 4.27 0.06 -5.85
CA PHE A 40 3.29 -0.55 -6.72
C PHE A 40 3.31 -2.07 -6.53
N LEU A 41 2.18 -2.64 -6.14
CA LEU A 41 2.04 -4.08 -5.92
C LEU A 41 1.47 -4.77 -7.17
N ASP A 42 2.19 -5.77 -7.68
CA ASP A 42 1.67 -6.67 -8.70
C ASP A 42 0.56 -7.55 -8.10
N TYR A 43 0.79 -8.05 -6.88
CA TYR A 43 -0.21 -8.79 -6.11
C TYR A 43 0.11 -8.78 -4.61
N PHE A 44 -0.93 -9.01 -3.82
CA PHE A 44 -0.84 -9.36 -2.40
C PHE A 44 -1.85 -10.44 -2.10
N HIS A 45 -1.39 -11.59 -1.62
CA HIS A 45 -2.20 -12.77 -1.35
C HIS A 45 -1.88 -13.37 0.02
N GLY A 46 -2.81 -14.17 0.51
CA GLY A 46 -2.71 -14.85 1.78
C GLY A 46 -3.35 -16.22 1.70
N ARG A 47 -2.73 -17.22 2.30
CA ARG A 47 -3.25 -18.58 2.38
C ARG A 47 -3.02 -19.18 3.76
N SER A 48 -3.95 -20.02 4.20
CA SER A 48 -3.74 -20.86 5.38
C SER A 48 -2.70 -21.92 5.05
N GLU A 49 -1.71 -22.09 5.92
CA GLU A 49 -0.64 -23.08 5.77
C GLU A 49 -0.41 -23.80 7.11
N GLY A 50 -1.08 -24.93 7.28
CA GLY A 50 -1.03 -25.69 8.54
C GLY A 50 -1.64 -24.92 9.70
N GLU A 51 -0.81 -24.56 10.69
CA GLU A 51 -1.19 -23.78 11.89
C GLU A 51 -0.94 -22.27 11.72
N ASP A 52 -0.34 -21.89 10.58
CA ASP A 52 0.08 -20.52 10.31
C ASP A 52 -0.68 -19.95 9.09
N ILE A 53 -0.53 -18.65 8.88
CA ILE A 53 -1.01 -17.99 7.66
C ILE A 53 0.18 -17.42 6.92
N ARG A 54 0.33 -17.82 5.65
CA ARG A 54 1.37 -17.29 4.77
C ARG A 54 0.80 -16.14 3.97
N LEU A 55 1.49 -15.00 4.03
CA LEU A 55 1.26 -13.83 3.20
C LEU A 55 2.38 -13.72 2.16
N GLU A 56 2.02 -13.39 0.92
CA GLU A 56 2.96 -13.25 -0.19
C GLU A 56 2.57 -12.03 -1.01
N TRP A 57 3.56 -11.20 -1.34
CA TRP A 57 3.37 -10.09 -2.28
C TRP A 57 4.55 -9.98 -3.23
N LYS A 58 4.28 -9.29 -4.33
CA LYS A 58 5.29 -8.89 -5.29
C LYS A 58 5.12 -7.41 -5.60
N THR A 59 6.22 -6.70 -5.59
CA THR A 59 6.27 -5.31 -6.02
C THR A 59 6.65 -5.25 -7.49
N GLY A 60 6.04 -4.35 -8.24
CA GLY A 60 6.53 -3.96 -9.56
C GLY A 60 7.58 -2.86 -9.41
N GLU A 61 7.26 -1.84 -8.60
CA GLU A 61 8.13 -0.69 -8.35
C GLU A 61 8.12 -0.34 -6.85
N GLU A 62 9.29 0.09 -6.35
CA GLU A 62 9.49 0.62 -5.00
C GLU A 62 10.32 1.92 -5.12
N VAL A 63 9.75 3.04 -4.68
CA VAL A 63 10.37 4.37 -4.79
C VAL A 63 10.26 5.08 -3.45
N ASN A 64 11.41 5.49 -2.89
CA ASN A 64 11.45 6.16 -1.58
C ASN A 64 10.71 5.42 -0.45
N LEU A 65 10.60 4.10 -0.56
CA LEU A 65 9.92 3.25 0.41
C LEU A 65 10.80 3.05 1.66
N GLU A 66 10.22 3.19 2.85
CA GLU A 66 10.88 2.90 4.12
C GLU A 66 10.57 1.47 4.57
N ASP A 67 9.28 1.12 4.69
CA ASP A 67 8.87 -0.15 5.28
C ASP A 67 7.54 -0.69 4.72
N PHE A 68 7.44 -2.02 4.68
CA PHE A 68 6.15 -2.71 4.61
C PHE A 68 5.70 -3.13 6.02
N ILE A 69 4.64 -2.51 6.52
CA ILE A 69 4.01 -2.87 7.78
C ILE A 69 2.82 -3.78 7.50
N ILE A 70 2.86 -5.00 8.02
CA ILE A 70 1.78 -5.96 7.89
C ILE A 70 0.79 -5.72 9.02
N GLU A 71 -0.45 -5.42 8.64
CA GLU A 71 -1.55 -5.22 9.57
C GLU A 71 -2.57 -6.36 9.45
N ARG A 72 -3.10 -6.79 10.60
CA ARG A 72 -4.13 -7.83 10.70
C ARG A 72 -5.30 -7.36 11.55
N LYS A 73 -6.51 -7.73 11.15
CA LYS A 73 -7.72 -7.66 11.98
C LYS A 73 -8.53 -8.95 11.85
N THR A 74 -9.50 -9.10 12.74
CA THR A 74 -10.64 -10.01 12.58
C THR A 74 -11.86 -9.19 12.11
N PRO A 75 -12.95 -9.82 11.64
CA PRO A 75 -14.18 -9.10 11.31
C PRO A 75 -14.77 -8.27 12.46
N LYS A 76 -14.36 -8.53 13.71
CA LYS A 76 -14.86 -7.87 14.92
C LYS A 76 -13.83 -6.95 15.59
N SER A 77 -12.60 -6.89 15.08
CA SER A 77 -11.52 -6.10 15.68
C SER A 77 -11.01 -5.01 14.75
N THR A 78 -10.23 -4.10 15.31
CA THR A 78 -9.45 -3.13 14.54
C THR A 78 -8.17 -3.77 14.01
N TYR A 79 -7.51 -3.08 13.08
CA TYR A 79 -6.18 -3.45 12.61
C TYR A 79 -5.14 -3.31 13.74
N SER A 80 -4.25 -4.29 13.81
CA SER A 80 -3.02 -4.22 14.60
C SER A 80 -1.83 -4.60 13.74
N GLU A 81 -0.72 -3.90 13.92
CA GLU A 81 0.56 -4.22 13.27
C GLU A 81 1.10 -5.55 13.85
N ILE A 82 1.53 -6.46 12.97
CA ILE A 82 2.05 -7.78 13.36
C ILE A 82 3.50 -8.00 12.91
N ALA A 83 3.97 -7.25 11.92
CA ALA A 83 5.36 -7.28 11.47
C ALA A 83 5.69 -6.04 10.63
N THR A 84 6.99 -5.70 10.60
CA THR A 84 7.59 -4.71 9.70
C THR A 84 8.64 -5.43 8.87
N ILE A 85 8.62 -5.19 7.56
CA ILE A 85 9.47 -5.85 6.57
C ILE A 85 10.16 -4.78 5.74
N GLU A 86 11.49 -4.78 5.80
CA GLU A 86 12.32 -3.86 5.03
C GLU A 86 12.16 -4.13 3.52
N PRO A 87 12.16 -3.08 2.69
CA PRO A 87 12.13 -3.20 1.24
C PRO A 87 13.44 -3.81 0.70
N LYS A 88 13.29 -4.57 -0.37
CA LYS A 88 14.38 -5.20 -1.14
C LYS A 88 14.65 -4.46 -2.46
N GLY A 89 13.79 -3.53 -2.85
CA GLY A 89 13.84 -2.80 -4.12
C GLY A 89 12.81 -3.31 -5.13
N SER A 90 12.67 -2.58 -6.23
CA SER A 90 11.69 -2.85 -7.30
C SER A 90 11.76 -4.28 -7.85
N ASN A 91 10.61 -4.81 -8.31
CA ASN A 91 10.45 -6.17 -8.82
C ASN A 91 10.81 -7.29 -7.83
N SER A 92 10.56 -7.08 -6.53
CA SER A 92 10.92 -8.01 -5.47
C SER A 92 9.76 -8.90 -5.03
N HIS A 93 10.10 -10.12 -4.59
CA HIS A 93 9.17 -11.04 -3.97
C HIS A 93 9.36 -11.12 -2.45
N TYR A 94 8.24 -11.16 -1.75
CA TYR A 94 8.19 -11.18 -0.30
C TYR A 94 7.26 -12.29 0.18
N SER A 95 7.63 -12.87 1.32
CA SER A 95 6.82 -13.86 2.02
C SER A 95 6.96 -13.64 3.51
N TYR A 96 5.83 -13.67 4.20
CA TYR A 96 5.75 -13.59 5.65
C TYR A 96 4.86 -14.71 6.19
N LEU A 97 5.24 -15.29 7.32
CA LEU A 97 4.50 -16.36 7.98
C LEU A 97 3.99 -15.86 9.33
N ASP A 98 2.69 -15.64 9.42
CA ASP A 98 2.00 -15.27 10.66
C ASP A 98 1.80 -16.51 11.54
N LYS A 99 2.76 -16.68 12.46
CA LYS A 99 2.72 -17.74 13.47
C LYS A 99 1.86 -17.42 14.67
N SER A 100 1.18 -16.28 14.71
CA SER A 100 0.33 -15.91 15.83
C SER A 100 -1.14 -16.26 15.60
N ALA A 101 -1.50 -16.64 14.37
CA ALA A 101 -2.86 -17.03 13.99
C ALA A 101 -3.40 -18.19 14.83
N TYR A 102 -2.58 -19.20 15.15
CA TYR A 102 -3.01 -20.35 15.96
C TYR A 102 -3.48 -19.99 17.38
N LYS A 103 -3.00 -18.85 17.93
CA LYS A 103 -3.31 -18.44 19.31
C LYS A 103 -4.73 -17.91 19.45
N MET A 104 -5.34 -17.46 18.35
CA MET A 104 -6.71 -16.96 18.33
C MET A 104 -7.67 -18.11 18.06
N MET A 105 -7.95 -18.91 19.11
CA MET A 105 -8.80 -20.10 19.02
C MET A 105 -10.26 -19.83 18.59
N THR A 106 -10.72 -18.59 18.70
CA THR A 106 -12.12 -18.21 18.45
C THR A 106 -12.35 -17.68 17.03
N ASP A 107 -11.32 -17.11 16.42
CA ASP A 107 -11.44 -16.44 15.12
C ASP A 107 -10.78 -17.30 14.04
N LEU A 108 -11.59 -17.73 13.07
CA LEU A 108 -11.14 -18.53 11.93
C LEU A 108 -11.02 -17.69 10.65
N VAL A 109 -11.28 -16.39 10.73
CA VAL A 109 -11.22 -15.47 9.59
C VAL A 109 -10.37 -14.28 9.97
N PHE A 110 -9.32 -14.07 9.21
CA PHE A 110 -8.38 -12.97 9.39
C PHE A 110 -8.35 -12.12 8.13
N ILE A 111 -8.24 -10.81 8.30
CA ILE A 111 -8.17 -9.84 7.23
C ILE A 111 -6.83 -9.12 7.36
N TYR A 112 -6.07 -9.13 6.27
CA TYR A 112 -4.72 -8.56 6.20
C TYR A 112 -4.64 -7.44 5.19
N ARG A 113 -3.75 -6.49 5.45
CA ARG A 113 -3.31 -5.48 4.47
C ARG A 113 -1.86 -5.11 4.73
N LEU A 114 -1.21 -4.58 3.70
CA LEU A 114 0.07 -3.91 3.84
C LEU A 114 -0.19 -2.41 4.01
N LYS A 115 0.44 -1.83 5.02
CA LYS A 115 0.68 -0.40 5.15
C LYS A 115 2.07 -0.15 4.60
N ILE A 116 2.14 0.65 3.55
CA ILE A 116 3.33 0.97 2.78
C ILE A 116 3.78 2.34 3.30
N LEU A 117 4.87 2.36 4.07
CA LEU A 117 5.41 3.57 4.70
C LEU A 117 6.57 4.11 3.87
N ASP A 118 6.47 5.37 3.46
CA ASP A 118 7.50 6.06 2.69
C ASP A 118 8.46 6.79 3.63
N ASN A 119 9.69 7.06 3.20
CA ASN A 119 10.70 7.77 4.02
C ASN A 119 10.28 9.20 4.40
N ASP A 120 9.29 9.77 3.72
CA ASP A 120 8.70 11.07 4.04
C ASP A 120 7.61 10.98 5.14
N GLY A 121 7.39 9.78 5.69
CA GLY A 121 6.39 9.49 6.73
C GLY A 121 4.95 9.33 6.22
N GLN A 122 4.75 9.39 4.90
CA GLN A 122 3.45 9.14 4.29
C GLN A 122 3.16 7.65 4.22
N SER A 123 1.89 7.28 4.32
CA SER A 123 1.49 5.88 4.21
C SER A 123 0.37 5.67 3.22
N SER A 124 0.51 4.60 2.43
CA SER A 124 -0.52 4.06 1.56
C SER A 124 -0.87 2.63 1.97
N PHE A 125 -1.96 2.09 1.45
CA PHE A 125 -2.44 0.76 1.83
C PHE A 125 -2.67 -0.12 0.60
N SER A 126 -2.39 -1.41 0.75
CA SER A 126 -2.78 -2.42 -0.24
C SER A 126 -4.28 -2.71 -0.19
N ASN A 127 -4.73 -3.52 -1.15
CA ASN A 127 -6.02 -4.22 -1.03
C ASN A 127 -6.04 -5.11 0.22
N GLU A 128 -7.25 -5.33 0.77
CA GLU A 128 -7.46 -6.27 1.86
C GLU A 128 -7.47 -7.72 1.34
N VAL A 129 -6.82 -8.62 2.08
CA VAL A 129 -6.83 -10.06 1.82
C VAL A 129 -7.50 -10.76 2.98
N THR A 130 -8.58 -11.49 2.71
CA THR A 130 -9.29 -12.29 3.72
C THR A 130 -8.85 -13.75 3.63
N VAL A 131 -8.40 -14.31 4.75
CA VAL A 131 -7.97 -15.70 4.86
C VAL A 131 -8.84 -16.42 5.88
N SER A 132 -9.48 -17.51 5.46
CA SER A 132 -10.14 -18.45 6.36
C SER A 132 -9.13 -19.49 6.84
N HIS A 133 -8.79 -19.45 8.12
CA HIS A 133 -7.81 -20.33 8.75
C HIS A 133 -8.47 -21.64 9.21
N ASN A 134 -8.11 -22.74 8.55
CA ASN A 134 -8.64 -24.06 8.90
C ASN A 134 -7.54 -24.93 9.50
N VAL A 135 -7.37 -24.85 10.81
CA VAL A 135 -6.51 -25.76 11.57
C VAL A 135 -7.19 -27.13 11.67
N SER A 136 -6.54 -28.21 11.23
CA SER A 136 -7.11 -29.56 11.29
C SER A 136 -7.63 -29.92 12.69
N GLY A 137 -8.94 -30.17 12.83
CA GLY A 137 -9.61 -30.38 14.12
C GLY A 137 -9.13 -31.60 14.92
N VAL A 138 -8.53 -32.58 14.26
CA VAL A 138 -8.01 -33.81 14.90
C VAL A 138 -6.88 -33.48 15.89
N LYS A 139 -5.95 -32.58 15.56
CA LYS A 139 -4.88 -32.20 16.50
C LYS A 139 -5.40 -31.40 17.71
N ARG A 140 -6.49 -30.64 17.54
CA ARG A 140 -7.12 -29.86 18.61
C ARG A 140 -7.67 -30.74 19.74
N THR A 141 -8.31 -31.86 19.42
CA THR A 141 -8.89 -32.75 20.44
C THR A 141 -7.81 -33.53 21.20
N TRP A 142 -6.74 -33.96 20.54
CA TRP A 142 -5.64 -34.68 21.21
C TRP A 142 -4.91 -33.85 22.27
N GLY A 143 -4.74 -32.53 22.04
CA GLY A 143 -4.14 -31.62 23.02
C GLY A 143 -5.01 -31.45 24.27
N SER A 144 -6.31 -31.24 24.10
CA SER A 144 -7.26 -31.11 25.20
C SER A 144 -7.40 -32.40 26.01
N ILE A 145 -7.48 -33.54 25.33
CA ILE A 145 -7.56 -34.86 25.98
C ILE A 145 -6.31 -35.13 26.82
N LYS A 146 -5.11 -34.87 26.29
CA LYS A 146 -3.87 -35.09 27.05
C LYS A 146 -3.75 -34.20 28.29
N ALA A 147 -4.30 -32.98 28.25
CA ALA A 147 -4.31 -32.08 29.41
C ALA A 147 -5.29 -32.53 30.52
N MET A 148 -6.29 -33.36 30.22
CA MET A 148 -7.28 -33.85 31.19
C MET A 148 -6.79 -35.03 32.03
N PHE A 149 -5.70 -35.69 31.64
CA PHE A 149 -5.15 -36.86 32.33
C PHE A 149 -3.82 -36.56 33.05
N ARG A 150 -3.63 -35.31 33.48
CA ARG A 150 -2.44 -34.85 34.19
C ARG A 150 -2.79 -34.30 35.56
#